data_AF-A0A6L7ILT0-F1
#
_entry.id   AF-A0A6L7ILT0-F1
#
_cell.length_a   1.000
_cell.length_b   1.000
_cell.length_c   1.000
_cell.angle_alpha   90.00
_cell.angle_beta   90.00
_cell.angle_gamma   90.00
#
_symmetry.space_group_name_H-M   'P 1'
#
loop_
_entity.id
_entity.type
_entity.pdbx_description
1 polymer ?
#
loop_
_entity_poly.entity_id
_entity_poly.type
_entity_poly.pdbx_seq_one_letter_code
_entity_poly.pdbx_strand_id
1 'polypeptide(L)' 'MSILSNKTDYKALSFIGKILKDFENFHLLNITQVDDEDLAKARNLMTAIIHSNGYRINYDRNSKKSILKDNQNEY' A
#
# COMPACT_ATOMS: atom_id res chain seq x y z
N MET A 1 -24.94 -3.04 14.39
CA MET A 1 -23.93 -4.00 13.86
C MET A 1 -22.56 -3.44 14.17
N SER A 2 -21.72 -4.16 14.90
CA SER A 2 -20.30 -3.84 14.93
C SER A 2 -19.70 -4.33 13.61
N ILE A 3 -19.21 -3.42 12.78
CA ILE A 3 -18.63 -3.70 11.45
C ILE A 3 -17.16 -4.16 11.58
N LEU A 4 -16.69 -4.42 12.79
CA LEU A 4 -15.30 -4.78 13.06
C LEU A 4 -15.05 -6.25 12.69
N SER A 5 -14.83 -6.47 11.39
CA SER A 5 -14.09 -7.63 10.91
C SER A 5 -12.65 -7.55 11.42
N ASN A 6 -12.10 -8.66 11.92
CA ASN A 6 -10.69 -8.79 12.32
C ASN A 6 -9.71 -8.67 11.13
N LYS A 7 -10.21 -8.54 9.90
CA LYS A 7 -9.41 -8.40 8.69
C LYS A 7 -9.98 -7.27 7.83
N THR A 8 -9.10 -6.45 7.28
CA THR A 8 -9.47 -5.43 6.30
C THR A 8 -9.89 -6.11 4.99
N ASP A 9 -10.96 -5.62 4.37
CA ASP A 9 -11.43 -6.13 3.08
C ASP A 9 -10.34 -6.02 2.01
N TYR A 10 -10.18 -7.08 1.22
CA TYR A 10 -9.20 -7.12 0.13
C TYR A 10 -9.38 -5.95 -0.86
N LYS A 11 -10.62 -5.49 -1.08
CA LYS A 11 -10.91 -4.35 -1.95
C LYS A 11 -10.30 -3.06 -1.39
N ALA A 12 -10.40 -2.82 -0.09
CA ALA A 12 -9.79 -1.67 0.56
C ALA A 12 -8.25 -1.75 0.49
N LEU A 13 -7.67 -2.92 0.78
CA LEU A 13 -6.22 -3.15 0.65
C LEU A 13 -5.75 -2.94 -0.80
N SER A 14 -6.53 -3.38 -1.79
CA SER A 14 -6.21 -3.17 -3.20
C SER A 14 -6.22 -1.69 -3.59
N PHE A 15 -7.13 -0.88 -3.02
CA PHE A 15 -7.15 0.57 -3.21
C PHE A 15 -5.91 1.23 -2.60
N ILE A 16 -5.55 0.89 -1.36
CA ILE A 16 -4.33 1.39 -0.72
C ILE A 16 -3.10 1.03 -1.55
N GLY A 17 -3.02 -0.21 -2.06
CA GLY A 17 -1.93 -0.63 -2.94
C GLY A 17 -1.84 0.16 -4.25
N LYS A 18 -2.96 0.63 -4.81
CA LYS A 18 -2.95 1.50 -6.00
C LYS A 18 -2.39 2.88 -5.66
N ILE A 19 -2.86 3.49 -4.58
CA ILE A 19 -2.35 4.77 -4.08
C ILE A 19 -0.83 4.67 -3.88
N LEU A 20 -0.34 3.61 -3.24
CA LEU A 20 1.09 3.40 -3.04
C LEU A 20 1.91 3.28 -4.34
N LYS A 21 1.31 2.82 -5.44
CA LYS A 21 1.96 2.82 -6.76
C LYS A 21 1.97 4.23 -7.37
N ASP A 22 0.88 4.98 -7.21
CA ASP A 22 0.80 6.36 -7.67
C ASP A 22 1.78 7.26 -6.91
N PHE A 23 2.12 6.90 -5.66
CA PHE A 23 3.13 7.60 -4.88
C PHE A 23 4.50 7.66 -5.58
N GLU A 24 4.85 6.63 -6.36
CA GLU A 24 6.10 6.67 -7.13
C GLU A 24 6.10 7.78 -8.18
N ASN A 25 4.95 8.25 -8.65
CA ASN A 25 4.92 9.33 -9.62
C ASN A 25 5.19 10.71 -9.00
N PHE A 26 5.12 10.87 -7.67
CA PHE A 26 5.36 12.19 -7.03
C PHE A 26 6.80 12.66 -7.19
N HIS A 27 7.78 11.76 -7.35
CA HIS A 27 9.17 12.15 -7.61
C HIS A 27 9.35 12.90 -8.95
N LEU A 28 8.33 12.88 -9.83
CA LEU A 28 8.33 13.59 -11.10
C LEU A 28 7.70 14.99 -11.00
N LEU A 29 7.21 15.38 -9.82
CA LEU A 29 6.49 16.63 -9.59
C LEU A 29 7.29 17.56 -8.68
N ASN A 30 7.05 18.86 -8.81
CA ASN A 30 7.62 19.85 -7.89
C ASN A 30 6.87 19.82 -6.56
N ILE A 31 7.35 18.98 -5.64
CA ILE A 31 6.90 18.91 -4.25
C ILE A 31 7.89 19.65 -3.34
N THR A 32 7.41 20.23 -2.24
CA THR A 32 8.31 20.83 -1.25
C THR A 32 8.97 19.74 -0.41
N GLN A 33 10.10 20.04 0.23
CA GLN A 33 10.74 19.10 1.14
C GLN A 33 9.81 18.66 2.28
N VAL A 34 9.04 19.60 2.84
CA VAL A 34 8.10 19.31 3.93
C VAL A 34 7.01 18.35 3.46
N ASP A 35 6.46 18.59 2.27
CA ASP A 35 5.45 17.70 1.68
C ASP A 35 6.03 16.31 1.36
N ASP A 36 7.27 16.22 0.87
CA ASP A 36 7.95 14.95 0.59
C ASP A 36 8.14 14.12 1.87
N GLU A 37 8.55 14.75 2.97
CA GLU A 37 8.69 14.09 4.27
C GLU A 37 7.35 13.55 4.79
N ASP A 38 6.27 14.31 4.63
CA ASP A 38 4.94 13.90 5.04
C ASP A 38 4.36 12.81 4.12
N LEU A 39 4.63 12.86 2.82
CA LEU A 39 4.32 11.80 1.87
C LEU A 39 5.08 10.51 2.22
N ALA A 40 6.36 10.59 2.60
CA ALA A 40 7.14 9.43 3.02
C ALA A 40 6.53 8.76 4.27
N LYS A 41 6.08 9.54 5.25
CA LYS A 41 5.35 9.03 6.43
C LYS A 41 4.04 8.35 6.04
N ALA A 42 3.25 8.98 5.17
CA ALA A 42 1.98 8.43 4.68
C ALA A 42 2.18 7.10 3.95
N ARG A 43 3.21 7.02 3.08
CA ARG A 43 3.60 5.79 2.37
C ARG A 43 3.95 4.67 3.34
N ASN A 44 4.71 4.95 4.38
CA ASN A 44 5.11 3.95 5.38
C ASN A 44 3.91 3.41 6.16
N LEU A 45 3.01 4.29 6.59
CA LEU A 45 1.78 3.89 7.30
C LEU A 45 0.87 3.03 6.41
N MET A 46 0.66 3.43 5.15
CA MET A 46 -0.13 2.66 4.19
C MET A 46 0.50 1.30 3.88
N THR A 47 1.83 1.24 3.75
CA THR A 47 2.57 -0.02 3.55
C THR A 47 2.38 -0.96 4.75
N ALA A 48 2.45 -0.44 5.98
CA ALA A 48 2.25 -1.23 7.19
C ALA A 48 0.82 -1.82 7.28
N ILE A 49 -0.20 -1.11 6.79
CA ILE A 49 -1.58 -1.63 6.71
C ILE A 49 -1.64 -2.85 5.76
N ILE A 50 -0.99 -2.78 4.60
CA ILE A 50 -0.95 -3.90 3.64
C ILE A 50 -0.24 -5.11 4.26
N HIS A 51 0.94 -4.89 4.85
CA HIS A 51 1.77 -5.95 5.42
C HIS A 51 1.12 -6.62 6.64
N SER A 52 0.54 -5.85 7.55
CA SER A 52 -0.16 -6.39 8.73
C SER A 52 -1.39 -7.22 8.35
N ASN A 53 -1.94 -7.05 7.15
CA ASN A 53 -3.01 -7.89 6.61
C ASN A 53 -2.51 -9.12 5.81
N GLY A 54 -1.20 -9.40 5.79
CA GLY A 54 -0.60 -10.56 5.12
C GLY A 54 -0.46 -10.42 3.61
N TYR A 55 -0.33 -9.18 3.13
CA TYR A 55 -0.10 -8.87 1.73
C TYR A 55 1.17 -8.04 1.56
N ARG A 56 1.68 -7.96 0.35
CA ARG A 56 2.77 -7.07 -0.06
C ARG A 56 2.37 -6.27 -1.29
N ILE A 57 2.95 -5.09 -1.48
CA ILE A 57 2.70 -4.27 -2.67
C ILE A 57 3.27 -4.95 -3.91
N ASN A 58 2.54 -4.87 -5.02
CA ASN A 58 2.99 -5.35 -6.32
C ASN A 58 3.41 -4.21 -7.23
N TYR A 59 4.72 -4.00 -7.33
CA TYR A 59 5.32 -2.98 -8.18
C TYR A 59 5.41 -3.38 -9.66
N ASP A 60 5.04 -4.61 -10.03
CA ASP A 60 4.95 -5.00 -11.43
C ASP A 60 3.90 -4.12 -12.16
N ARG A 61 4.37 -3.37 -13.17
CA ARG A 61 3.55 -2.48 -14.00
C ARG A 61 2.66 -3.26 -14.98
N ASN A 62 3.01 -4.50 -15.31
CA ASN A 62 2.24 -5.35 -16.21
C ASN A 62 1.13 -6.13 -15.49
N SER A 63 1.13 -6.14 -14.17
CA SER A 63 0.13 -6.84 -13.38
C SER A 63 -1.10 -5.98 -13.08
N LYS A 64 -2.28 -6.57 -13.27
CA LYS A 64 -3.56 -5.97 -12.86
C LYS A 64 -3.75 -5.92 -11.33
N LYS A 65 -2.94 -6.65 -10.57
CA LYS A 65 -3.03 -6.71 -9.10
C LYS A 65 -2.08 -5.69 -8.48
N SER A 66 -2.60 -4.82 -7.61
CA SER A 66 -1.81 -3.85 -6.85
C SER A 66 -1.13 -4.45 -5.61
N ILE A 67 -1.63 -5.59 -5.11
CA ILE A 67 -1.07 -6.32 -3.98
C ILE A 67 -1.02 -7.82 -4.27
N LEU A 68 -0.07 -8.51 -3.65
CA LEU A 68 0.07 -9.98 -3.68
C LEU A 68 -0.01 -10.50 -2.25
N LYS A 69 -0.48 -11.74 -2.08
CA LYS A 69 -0.44 -12.39 -0.77
C LYS A 69 1.02 -12.62 -0.39
N ASP A 70 1.37 -12.29 0.84
CA ASP A 70 2.72 -12.49 1.34
C ASP A 70 2.86 -13.93 1.81
N ASN A 71 3.68 -14.72 1.10
CA ASN A 71 3.85 -16.16 1.37
C ASN A 71 4.91 -16.39 2.46
N GLN A 72 4.86 -15.66 3.58
CA GLN A 72 5.81 -15.83 4.69
C GLN A 72 5.50 -17.02 5.61
N ASN A 73 5.04 -18.16 5.07
CA ASN A 73 4.87 -19.40 5.83
C ASN A 73 5.08 -20.63 4.93
N GLU A 74 6.29 -20.85 4.43
CA GLU A 74 6.74 -22.16 3.91
C GLU A 74 8.26 -22.34 4.11
N TYR A 75 8.77 -22.18 5.35
CA TYR A 75 10.07 -22.73 5.76
C TYR A 75 10.03 -23.09 7.25
#